data_AF-A0AAD9X092-F1
#
_entry.id   AF-A0AAD9X092-F1
#
_cell.length_a   1.000
_cell.length_b   1.000
_cell.length_c   1.000
_cell.angle_alpha   90.00
_cell.angle_beta   90.00
_cell.angle_gamma   90.00
#
_symmetry.space_group_name_H-M   'P 1'
#
loop_
_entity.id
_entity.type
_entity.pdbx_description
1 polymer ?
#
loop_
_entity_poly.entity_id
_entity_poly.type
_entity_poly.pdbx_seq_one_letter_code
_entity_poly.pdbx_strand_id
1 'polypeptide(L)'
;MDFELRRAREKLEKEQKERKDRARLRLDRDRKAKEEAKKQRDAIEAAQRSRRLDAIDAQLKADQQMQEDLLAGGGIVFSRIFEALPFQGSGDKIKLPPSCFSELSGQGAFDKGPLHFKLSVVHQEGPSNMKDSNGENLRTTHSGVLEFTADEGSVGVPPHVWSNLFPSENTLMAPLVEVRYVRLPKGTYAKLQPDSNGFTELPNQKAILETSLRQHATLSQDDVFTVKYGELAYKLRVLELKPSSSISVLETDIEVDIVGPDEKSEGKDQYTLKPLVFGKSESGVVEEGNYVYYKFSIDNNTLKNVVSGDKRIEVKIDNEIDGGDTNVYMSRHPLIFPSRHQHEWSSHEVTSKVLILSSNDKSFGVGTYSIGVYGFKGTTKFQVSVTIEDNSGRKVGQQAASSSSSVEMDTVKCRNCNHYIPSQSIVLHEAFCSRHSVVCQHAGCGIVLRIDEAKNHVHCDKCGQAFQYDEMEKHMKVFHEPQSCPCGVVLEKAAMVQHQGSNCPLRLISCRFCGDMVQAGSSAMDVRDRLRGLSEHESICGSRTAPCDSCGRSVMLKDMDIHQVAVHQKG
;
A
#
# COMPACT_ATOMS: atom_id res chain seq x y z
N MET A 1 3.39 12.54 -123.79
CA MET A 1 4.40 13.38 -123.12
C MET A 1 3.82 14.16 -121.91
N ASP A 2 2.72 13.70 -121.29
CA ASP A 2 1.97 14.48 -120.26
C ASP A 2 1.73 13.71 -118.94
N PHE A 3 2.03 12.41 -118.92
CA PHE A 3 1.86 11.54 -117.75
C PHE A 3 3.10 11.53 -116.83
N GLU A 4 4.29 11.66 -117.41
CA GLU A 4 5.56 11.67 -116.65
C GLU A 4 5.78 12.99 -115.87
N LEU A 5 5.34 14.13 -116.43
CA LEU A 5 5.42 15.44 -115.79
C LEU A 5 4.46 15.58 -114.60
N ARG A 6 3.23 15.03 -114.68
CA ARG A 6 2.29 15.00 -113.54
C ARG A 6 2.80 14.13 -112.40
N ARG A 7 3.33 12.95 -112.71
CA ARG A 7 3.91 12.02 -111.72
C ARG A 7 5.14 12.61 -111.02
N ALA A 8 5.97 13.37 -111.74
CA ALA A 8 7.10 14.10 -111.17
C ALA A 8 6.66 15.23 -110.23
N ARG A 9 5.62 16.00 -110.61
CA ARG A 9 5.07 17.09 -109.78
C ARG A 9 4.40 16.57 -108.51
N GLU A 10 3.59 15.52 -108.61
CA GLU A 10 2.96 14.88 -107.44
C GLU A 10 4.00 14.27 -106.49
N LYS A 11 5.06 13.66 -107.03
CA LYS A 11 6.18 13.16 -106.21
C LYS A 11 6.90 14.29 -105.48
N LEU A 12 7.12 15.42 -106.16
CA LEU A 12 7.79 16.60 -105.59
C LEU A 12 6.92 17.30 -104.53
N GLU A 13 5.61 17.40 -104.76
CA GLU A 13 4.64 17.91 -103.77
C GLU A 13 4.51 16.99 -102.56
N LYS A 14 4.49 15.66 -102.77
CA LYS A 14 4.51 14.67 -101.69
C LYS A 14 5.80 14.74 -100.87
N GLU A 15 6.96 14.84 -101.52
CA GLU A 15 8.25 15.03 -100.83
C GLU A 15 8.32 16.36 -100.08
N GLN A 16 7.79 17.45 -100.64
CA GLN A 16 7.71 18.74 -99.94
C GLN A 16 6.78 18.67 -98.72
N LYS A 17 5.63 18.01 -98.84
CA LYS A 17 4.69 17.80 -97.73
C LYS A 17 5.31 16.93 -96.64
N GLU A 18 5.95 15.82 -96.99
CA GLU A 18 6.66 14.97 -96.04
C GLU A 18 7.80 15.70 -95.34
N ARG A 19 8.57 16.55 -96.04
CA ARG A 19 9.61 17.39 -95.41
C ARG A 19 9.01 18.39 -94.42
N LYS A 20 7.89 19.02 -94.77
CA LYS A 20 7.17 19.97 -93.90
C LYS A 20 6.59 19.27 -92.66
N ASP A 21 6.02 18.09 -92.83
CA ASP A 21 5.46 17.29 -91.74
C ASP A 21 6.55 16.75 -90.81
N ARG A 22 7.69 16.28 -91.36
CA ARG A 22 8.87 15.89 -90.56
C ARG A 22 9.46 17.07 -89.79
N ALA A 23 9.53 18.26 -90.40
CA ALA A 23 9.98 19.48 -89.72
C ALA A 23 9.03 19.89 -88.59
N ARG A 24 7.71 19.79 -88.80
CA ARG A 24 6.69 20.08 -87.78
C ARG A 24 6.74 19.09 -86.62
N LEU A 25 6.91 17.80 -86.90
CA LEU A 25 7.08 16.75 -85.88
C LEU A 25 8.35 16.95 -85.06
N ARG A 26 9.45 17.37 -85.69
CA ARG A 26 10.70 17.69 -84.99
C ARG A 26 10.53 18.89 -84.05
N LEU A 27 9.86 19.96 -84.51
CA LEU A 27 9.56 21.13 -83.66
C LEU A 27 8.63 20.78 -82.49
N ASP A 28 7.62 19.93 -82.70
CA ASP A 28 6.74 19.50 -81.61
C ASP A 28 7.46 18.61 -80.60
N ARG A 29 8.35 17.72 -81.06
CA ARG A 29 9.21 16.91 -80.19
C ARG A 29 10.18 17.78 -79.39
N ASP A 30 10.82 18.75 -80.02
CA ASP A 30 11.73 19.69 -79.34
C ASP A 30 10.98 20.58 -78.33
N ARG A 31 9.73 20.97 -78.62
CA ARG A 31 8.87 21.70 -77.67
C ARG A 31 8.50 20.84 -76.46
N LYS A 32 8.06 19.61 -76.67
CA LYS A 32 7.73 18.67 -75.58
C LYS A 32 8.95 18.35 -74.72
N ALA A 33 10.10 18.11 -75.35
CA ALA A 33 11.35 17.88 -74.64
C ALA A 33 11.78 19.10 -73.79
N LYS A 34 11.58 20.33 -74.28
CA LYS A 34 11.83 21.57 -73.50
C LYS A 34 10.85 21.73 -72.34
N GLU A 35 9.58 21.41 -72.51
CA GLU A 35 8.57 21.44 -71.45
C GLU A 35 8.83 20.39 -70.36
N GLU A 36 9.21 19.17 -70.75
CA GLU A 36 9.60 18.11 -69.82
C GLU A 36 10.88 18.47 -69.06
N ALA A 37 11.91 19.00 -69.75
CA ALA A 37 13.13 19.48 -69.11
C ALA A 37 12.85 20.63 -68.12
N LYS A 38 11.91 21.53 -68.45
CA LYS A 38 11.46 22.58 -67.53
C LYS A 38 10.75 22.00 -66.31
N LYS A 39 9.81 21.06 -66.48
CA LYS A 39 9.12 20.39 -65.37
C LYS A 39 10.09 19.63 -64.46
N GLN A 40 11.08 18.94 -65.03
CA GLN A 40 12.12 18.24 -64.25
C GLN A 40 12.98 19.23 -63.46
N ARG A 41 13.39 20.35 -64.07
CA ARG A 41 14.12 21.41 -63.37
C ARG A 41 13.31 22.02 -62.23
N ASP A 42 12.05 22.37 -62.48
CA ASP A 42 11.13 22.94 -61.49
C ASP A 42 10.88 21.93 -60.33
N ALA A 43 10.77 20.63 -60.63
CA ALA A 43 10.63 19.58 -59.61
C ALA A 43 11.89 19.41 -58.75
N ILE A 44 13.09 19.48 -59.35
CA ILE A 44 14.36 19.43 -58.60
C ILE A 44 14.50 20.67 -57.71
N GLU A 45 14.17 21.86 -58.22
CA GLU A 45 14.22 23.11 -57.46
C GLU A 45 13.21 23.11 -56.31
N ALA A 46 11.99 22.60 -56.54
CA ALA A 46 10.97 22.41 -55.50
C ALA A 46 11.42 21.43 -54.42
N ALA A 47 12.02 20.28 -54.80
CA ALA A 47 12.55 19.30 -53.85
C ALA A 47 13.73 19.87 -53.03
N GLN A 48 14.62 20.65 -53.66
CA GLN A 48 15.70 21.35 -52.95
C GLN A 48 15.17 22.42 -52.00
N ARG A 49 14.12 23.16 -52.39
CA ARG A 49 13.46 24.14 -51.53
C ARG A 49 12.80 23.48 -50.32
N SER A 50 12.10 22.35 -50.51
CA SER A 50 11.53 21.58 -49.40
C SER A 50 12.61 21.15 -48.42
N ARG A 51 13.68 20.50 -48.90
CA ARG A 51 14.79 20.06 -48.02
C ARG A 51 15.44 21.21 -47.26
N ARG A 52 15.56 22.40 -47.87
CA ARG A 52 16.06 23.59 -47.17
C ARG A 52 15.09 24.08 -46.09
N LEU A 53 13.78 24.10 -46.38
CA LEU A 53 12.77 24.46 -45.39
C LEU A 53 12.73 23.45 -44.23
N ASP A 54 12.81 22.15 -44.53
CA ASP A 54 12.85 21.09 -43.52
C ASP A 54 14.13 21.19 -42.67
N ALA A 55 15.28 21.50 -43.29
CA ALA A 55 16.53 21.72 -42.56
C ALA A 55 16.48 22.96 -41.67
N ILE A 56 15.87 24.07 -42.14
CA ILE A 56 15.67 25.29 -41.34
C ILE A 56 14.71 25.03 -40.18
N ASP A 57 13.59 24.34 -40.41
CA ASP A 57 12.64 23.97 -39.37
C ASP A 57 13.28 23.03 -38.33
N ALA A 58 14.06 22.04 -38.78
CA ALA A 58 14.82 21.18 -37.89
C ALA A 58 15.85 21.96 -37.05
N GLN A 59 16.52 22.94 -37.65
CA GLN A 59 17.48 23.79 -36.94
C GLN A 59 16.78 24.71 -35.93
N LEU A 60 15.68 25.35 -36.30
CA LEU A 60 14.89 26.19 -35.40
C LEU A 60 14.35 25.38 -34.20
N LYS A 61 13.90 24.14 -34.44
CA LYS A 61 13.47 23.24 -33.36
C LYS A 61 14.63 22.82 -32.46
N ALA A 62 15.81 22.53 -33.02
CA ALA A 62 17.00 22.20 -32.25
C ALA A 62 17.47 23.39 -31.39
N ASP A 63 17.45 24.61 -31.94
CA ASP A 63 17.81 25.83 -31.22
C ASP A 63 16.79 26.13 -30.10
N GLN A 64 15.49 25.97 -30.37
CA GLN A 64 14.44 26.08 -29.36
C GLN A 64 14.62 25.06 -28.23
N GLN A 65 14.84 23.78 -28.56
CA GLN A 65 15.07 22.72 -27.57
C GLN A 65 16.31 23.00 -26.71
N MET A 66 17.40 23.45 -27.33
CA MET A 66 18.63 23.82 -26.62
C MET A 66 18.40 24.99 -25.66
N GLN A 67 17.63 26.00 -26.09
CA GLN A 67 17.27 27.13 -25.24
C GLN A 67 16.38 26.70 -24.07
N GLU A 68 15.41 25.81 -24.30
CA GLU A 68 14.58 25.23 -23.25
C GLU A 68 15.40 24.39 -22.25
N ASP A 69 16.33 23.58 -22.72
CA ASP A 69 17.21 22.77 -21.87
C ASP A 69 18.14 23.66 -21.02
N LEU A 70 18.67 24.74 -21.60
CA LEU A 70 19.44 25.75 -20.87
C LEU A 70 18.59 26.42 -19.77
N LEU A 71 17.33 26.74 -20.06
CA LEU A 71 16.43 27.34 -19.07
C LEU A 71 16.08 26.34 -17.96
N ALA A 72 15.72 25.11 -18.32
CA ALA A 72 15.34 24.04 -17.39
C ALA A 72 16.48 23.65 -16.45
N GLY A 73 17.71 23.51 -16.97
CA GLY A 73 18.90 23.24 -16.17
C GLY A 73 19.50 24.47 -15.49
N GLY A 74 18.93 25.67 -15.70
CA GLY A 74 19.45 26.89 -15.08
C GLY A 74 20.84 27.29 -15.54
N GLY A 75 21.11 27.15 -16.84
CA GLY A 75 22.40 27.41 -17.49
C GLY A 75 23.33 26.20 -17.53
N ILE A 76 22.88 25.02 -17.11
CA ILE A 76 23.63 23.76 -17.16
C ILE A 76 22.90 22.85 -18.14
N VAL A 77 23.62 22.29 -19.10
CA VAL A 77 23.06 21.35 -20.07
C VAL A 77 23.74 20.02 -19.88
N PHE A 78 22.96 19.05 -19.44
CA PHE A 78 23.38 17.67 -19.33
C PHE A 78 22.23 16.80 -19.81
N SER A 79 22.46 16.08 -20.90
CA SER A 79 21.57 15.02 -21.40
C SER A 79 22.41 13.86 -21.92
N ARG A 80 22.12 12.66 -21.44
CA ARG A 80 22.79 11.42 -21.84
C ARG A 80 21.78 10.28 -21.91
N ILE A 81 22.00 9.34 -22.82
CA ILE A 81 21.21 8.12 -22.93
C ILE A 81 21.97 7.00 -22.23
N PHE A 82 21.29 6.29 -21.34
CA PHE A 82 21.84 5.17 -20.59
C PHE A 82 20.98 3.93 -20.75
N GLU A 83 21.60 2.77 -20.58
CA GLU A 83 20.91 1.51 -20.38
C GLU A 83 20.33 1.47 -18.96
N ALA A 84 19.00 1.34 -18.82
CA ALA A 84 18.36 1.30 -17.51
C ALA A 84 18.44 -0.09 -16.89
N LEU A 85 19.03 -0.16 -15.69
CA LEU A 85 19.19 -1.38 -14.91
C LEU A 85 18.38 -1.27 -13.60
N PRO A 86 17.49 -2.23 -13.29
CA PRO A 86 16.77 -2.21 -12.03
C PRO A 86 17.73 -2.50 -10.87
N PHE A 87 17.59 -1.75 -9.78
CA PHE A 87 18.27 -2.07 -8.52
C PHE A 87 17.32 -1.97 -7.33
N GLN A 88 17.67 -2.63 -6.22
CA GLN A 88 16.88 -2.56 -5.00
C GLN A 88 17.15 -1.22 -4.29
N GLY A 89 16.21 -0.28 -4.44
CA GLY A 89 16.23 1.04 -3.82
C GLY A 89 14.89 1.44 -3.22
N SER A 90 14.89 2.49 -2.41
CA SER A 90 13.66 3.12 -1.89
C SER A 90 13.52 4.53 -2.47
N GLY A 91 12.29 4.98 -2.67
CA GLY A 91 11.99 6.28 -3.27
C GLY A 91 12.32 6.36 -4.77
N ASP A 92 12.77 7.53 -5.19
CA ASP A 92 12.99 7.93 -6.59
C ASP A 92 14.46 8.30 -6.88
N LYS A 93 15.41 7.82 -6.08
CA LYS A 93 16.82 8.20 -6.22
C LYS A 93 17.57 7.22 -7.11
N ILE A 94 18.05 7.69 -8.25
CA ILE A 94 18.76 6.87 -9.25
C ILE A 94 20.28 6.81 -8.97
N LYS A 95 20.96 5.81 -9.52
CA LYS A 95 22.43 5.73 -9.53
C LYS A 95 22.97 6.12 -10.89
N LEU A 96 23.93 7.03 -10.93
CA LEU A 96 24.57 7.50 -12.16
C LEU A 96 26.04 7.05 -12.24
N PRO A 97 26.65 7.04 -13.44
CA PRO A 97 28.07 6.77 -13.58
C PRO A 97 28.97 7.87 -13.00
N PRO A 98 30.21 7.55 -12.57
CA PRO A 98 31.20 8.54 -12.12
C PRO A 98 31.53 9.62 -13.16
N SER A 99 31.47 9.32 -14.46
CA SER A 99 31.63 10.31 -15.53
C SER A 99 30.62 11.46 -15.44
N CYS A 100 29.39 11.17 -15.04
CA CYS A 100 28.32 12.17 -14.88
C CYS A 100 28.63 13.16 -13.75
N PHE A 101 29.23 12.68 -12.66
CA PHE A 101 29.67 13.54 -11.56
C PHE A 101 30.70 14.56 -12.05
N SER A 102 31.68 14.11 -12.82
CA SER A 102 32.75 14.97 -13.34
C SER A 102 32.21 16.05 -14.28
N GLU A 103 31.27 15.68 -15.16
CA GLU A 103 30.63 16.62 -16.10
C GLU A 103 29.75 17.65 -15.37
N LEU A 104 28.90 17.21 -14.44
CA LEU A 104 28.03 18.09 -13.65
C LEU A 104 28.82 19.00 -12.71
N SER A 105 29.91 18.49 -12.13
CA SER A 105 30.82 19.26 -11.28
C SER A 105 31.55 20.34 -12.08
N GLY A 106 32.05 20.00 -13.28
CA GLY A 106 32.66 20.96 -14.19
C GLY A 106 31.73 22.11 -14.62
N GLN A 107 30.41 21.88 -14.62
CA GLN A 107 29.39 22.90 -14.93
C GLN A 107 28.84 23.62 -13.69
N GLY A 108 29.32 23.31 -12.47
CA GLY A 108 28.87 23.95 -11.22
C GLY A 108 27.45 23.57 -10.79
N ALA A 109 26.99 22.34 -11.09
CA ALA A 109 25.65 21.89 -10.75
C ALA A 109 25.42 21.76 -9.24
N PHE A 110 26.46 21.35 -8.49
CA PHE A 110 26.40 21.12 -7.05
C PHE A 110 26.20 22.41 -6.24
N ASP A 111 26.61 23.56 -6.78
CA ASP A 111 26.43 24.87 -6.14
C ASP A 111 24.99 25.39 -6.26
N LYS A 112 24.17 24.77 -7.13
CA LYS A 112 22.80 25.20 -7.45
C LYS A 112 21.72 24.47 -6.64
N GLY A 113 22.11 23.68 -5.64
CA GLY A 113 21.22 22.95 -4.76
C GLY A 113 21.06 21.47 -5.15
N PRO A 114 19.94 20.82 -4.76
CA PRO A 114 19.72 19.41 -5.02
C PRO A 114 19.68 19.10 -6.52
N LEU A 115 20.28 17.97 -6.90
CA LEU A 115 20.32 17.51 -8.28
C LEU A 115 19.06 16.72 -8.60
N HIS A 116 18.31 17.18 -9.60
CA HIS A 116 17.14 16.50 -10.13
C HIS A 116 17.36 16.18 -11.61
N PHE A 117 16.79 15.06 -12.04
CA PHE A 117 16.89 14.57 -13.40
C PHE A 117 15.51 14.23 -13.94
N LYS A 118 15.27 14.59 -15.20
CA LYS A 118 14.14 14.11 -15.98
C LYS A 118 14.56 12.85 -16.72
N LEU A 119 13.77 11.79 -16.58
CA LEU A 119 13.96 10.52 -17.26
C LEU A 119 12.87 10.36 -18.32
N SER A 120 13.27 10.07 -19.56
CA SER A 120 12.36 9.78 -20.67
C SER A 120 12.74 8.48 -21.37
N VAL A 121 11.75 7.64 -21.67
CA VAL A 121 11.97 6.40 -22.42
C VAL A 121 12.37 6.73 -23.86
N VAL A 122 13.41 6.07 -24.37
CA VAL A 122 13.84 6.20 -25.77
C VAL A 122 13.36 4.97 -26.55
N HIS A 123 12.36 5.15 -27.40
CA HIS A 123 11.94 4.08 -28.32
C HIS A 123 12.92 4.02 -29.50
N GLN A 124 13.58 2.88 -29.68
CA GLN A 124 14.28 2.57 -30.92
C GLN A 124 13.27 2.16 -32.00
N GLU A 125 12.48 3.12 -32.48
CA GLU A 125 11.78 2.93 -33.74
C GLU A 125 12.68 3.43 -34.88
N GLY A 126 12.90 2.56 -35.87
CA GLY A 126 13.68 2.88 -37.06
C GLY A 126 13.11 4.09 -37.83
N PRO A 127 13.86 4.63 -38.81
CA PRO A 127 13.44 5.84 -39.50
C PRO A 127 12.30 5.51 -40.48
N SER A 128 11.05 5.62 -40.04
CA SER A 128 9.92 5.69 -40.96
C SER A 128 8.76 6.49 -40.41
N ASN A 129 8.48 7.59 -41.11
CA ASN A 129 7.22 8.31 -41.10
C ASN A 129 6.01 7.36 -41.02
N MET A 130 5.34 7.30 -39.89
CA MET A 130 3.88 7.42 -39.82
C MET A 130 3.54 8.09 -38.49
N LYS A 131 2.87 9.24 -38.57
CA LYS A 131 2.18 9.79 -37.41
C LYS A 131 1.04 8.84 -37.08
N ASP A 132 1.28 7.92 -36.17
CA ASP A 132 0.20 7.22 -35.51
C ASP A 132 -0.60 8.24 -34.70
N SER A 133 -1.87 8.33 -35.07
CA SER A 133 -2.89 9.22 -34.54
C SER A 133 -3.41 8.78 -33.16
N ASN A 134 -2.52 8.26 -32.32
CA ASN A 134 -2.69 8.18 -30.88
C ASN A 134 -1.37 8.68 -30.31
N GLY A 135 -1.36 9.91 -29.77
CA GLY A 135 -0.18 10.46 -29.12
C GLY A 135 0.17 9.61 -27.91
N GLU A 136 1.03 8.62 -28.09
CA GLU A 136 1.75 8.00 -26.98
C GLU A 136 2.69 9.09 -26.45
N ASN A 137 2.19 9.88 -25.50
CA ASN A 137 3.01 10.81 -24.75
C ASN A 137 4.20 10.02 -24.21
N LEU A 138 5.40 10.40 -24.64
CA LEU A 138 6.65 9.86 -24.14
C LEU A 138 6.59 9.92 -22.61
N ARG A 139 6.54 8.77 -21.94
CA ARG A 139 6.41 8.75 -20.49
C ARG A 139 7.66 9.36 -19.87
N THR A 140 7.47 10.36 -19.04
CA THR A 140 8.55 11.05 -18.35
C THR A 140 8.30 11.05 -16.86
N THR A 141 9.33 10.76 -16.08
CA THR A 141 9.31 10.88 -14.63
C THR A 141 10.55 11.66 -14.18
N HIS A 142 10.56 12.11 -12.93
CA HIS A 142 11.68 12.83 -12.36
C HIS A 142 12.27 12.05 -11.21
N SER A 143 13.55 12.28 -10.97
CA SER A 143 14.30 11.54 -9.95
C SER A 143 15.42 12.39 -9.38
N GLY A 144 15.74 12.14 -8.11
CA GLY A 144 16.98 12.60 -7.50
C GLY A 144 18.13 11.65 -7.82
N VAL A 145 19.36 12.01 -7.45
CA VAL A 145 20.51 11.09 -7.48
C VAL A 145 20.79 10.56 -6.08
N LEU A 146 21.02 9.25 -5.99
CA LEU A 146 21.46 8.59 -4.76
C LEU A 146 22.98 8.67 -4.63
N GLU A 147 23.68 8.19 -5.66
CA GLU A 147 25.14 8.10 -5.70
C GLU A 147 25.64 7.96 -7.15
N PHE A 148 26.95 8.21 -7.35
CA PHE A 148 27.62 8.14 -8.64
C PHE A 148 28.50 6.89 -8.74
N THR A 149 27.89 5.70 -8.66
CA THR A 149 28.57 4.39 -8.58
C THR A 149 28.14 3.40 -9.66
N ALA A 150 27.27 3.80 -10.60
CA ALA A 150 26.82 2.91 -11.67
C ALA A 150 27.93 2.66 -12.70
N ASP A 151 27.82 1.55 -13.44
CA ASP A 151 28.75 1.23 -14.52
C ASP A 151 28.59 2.23 -15.68
N GLU A 152 29.70 2.61 -16.31
CA GLU A 152 29.70 3.54 -17.44
C GLU A 152 28.78 3.06 -18.56
N GLY A 153 27.87 3.93 -19.00
CA GLY A 153 26.83 3.61 -20.00
C GLY A 153 25.51 3.08 -19.43
N SER A 154 25.42 2.86 -18.12
CA SER A 154 24.20 2.39 -17.44
C SER A 154 23.66 3.37 -16.39
N VAL A 155 22.38 3.25 -16.06
CA VAL A 155 21.73 3.98 -14.97
C VAL A 155 20.98 3.01 -14.06
N GLY A 156 21.24 3.10 -12.75
CA GLY A 156 20.51 2.31 -11.76
C GLY A 156 19.16 2.95 -11.46
N VAL A 157 18.07 2.26 -11.78
CA VAL A 157 16.69 2.73 -11.61
C VAL A 157 16.00 1.97 -10.47
N PRO A 158 15.44 2.65 -9.44
CA PRO A 158 14.72 1.98 -8.36
C PRO A 158 13.33 1.51 -8.81
N PRO A 159 12.68 0.58 -8.08
CA PRO A 159 11.42 -0.04 -8.52
C PRO A 159 10.27 0.95 -8.77
N HIS A 160 10.21 2.02 -7.97
CA HIS A 160 9.21 3.09 -8.15
C HIS A 160 9.34 3.79 -9.50
N VAL A 161 10.55 4.26 -9.84
CA VAL A 161 10.86 4.94 -11.11
C VAL A 161 10.67 3.98 -12.28
N TRP A 162 11.11 2.72 -12.11
CA TRP A 162 10.93 1.67 -13.10
C TRP A 162 9.45 1.46 -13.44
N SER A 163 8.58 1.35 -12.44
CA SER A 163 7.15 1.12 -12.63
C SER A 163 6.42 2.26 -13.35
N ASN A 164 6.89 3.50 -13.16
CA ASN A 164 6.31 4.67 -13.83
C ASN A 164 6.78 4.80 -15.29
N LEU A 165 8.06 4.49 -15.56
CA LEU A 165 8.63 4.48 -16.91
C LEU A 165 8.16 3.29 -17.75
N PHE A 166 8.08 2.10 -17.15
CA PHE A 166 7.85 0.81 -17.84
C PHE A 166 6.66 0.05 -17.22
N PRO A 167 5.41 0.50 -17.44
CA PRO A 167 4.21 -0.14 -16.89
C PRO A 167 3.91 -1.52 -17.50
N SER A 168 4.43 -1.80 -18.71
CA SER A 168 4.17 -3.04 -19.44
C SER A 168 5.44 -3.90 -19.41
N GLU A 169 5.40 -5.04 -18.69
CA GLU A 169 6.54 -5.94 -18.43
C GLU A 169 7.19 -6.59 -19.69
N ASN A 170 6.78 -6.22 -20.90
CA ASN A 170 7.21 -6.89 -22.12
C ASN A 170 8.41 -6.23 -22.81
N THR A 171 9.44 -5.84 -22.05
CA THR A 171 10.70 -5.38 -22.67
C THR A 171 11.74 -6.49 -22.55
N LEU A 172 11.82 -7.35 -23.57
CA LEU A 172 12.81 -8.42 -23.70
C LEU A 172 14.26 -7.91 -23.89
N MET A 173 14.50 -6.60 -23.79
CA MET A 173 15.78 -5.91 -23.97
C MET A 173 15.94 -4.85 -22.89
N ALA A 174 17.18 -4.50 -22.52
CA ALA A 174 17.43 -3.43 -21.57
C ALA A 174 16.97 -2.08 -22.16
N PRO A 175 15.98 -1.39 -21.54
CA PRO A 175 15.41 -0.19 -22.12
C PRO A 175 16.40 0.98 -22.03
N LEU A 176 16.47 1.78 -23.09
CA LEU A 176 17.26 3.00 -23.10
C LEU A 176 16.45 4.15 -22.51
N VAL A 177 17.08 4.91 -21.61
CA VAL A 177 16.48 6.07 -20.95
C VAL A 177 17.37 7.27 -21.17
N GLU A 178 16.78 8.37 -21.63
CA GLU A 178 17.44 9.68 -21.65
C GLU A 178 17.33 10.28 -20.25
N VAL A 179 18.48 10.63 -19.66
CA VAL A 179 18.60 11.30 -18.38
C VAL A 179 19.06 12.73 -18.63
N ARG A 180 18.21 13.70 -18.25
CA ARG A 180 18.46 15.13 -18.43
C ARG A 180 18.49 15.86 -17.10
N TYR A 181 19.50 16.70 -16.87
CA TYR A 181 19.54 17.55 -15.67
C TYR A 181 18.48 18.64 -15.76
N VAL A 182 17.71 18.81 -14.68
CA VAL A 182 16.66 19.82 -14.58
C VAL A 182 16.63 20.43 -13.18
N ARG A 183 16.25 21.71 -13.08
CA ARG A 183 15.95 22.34 -11.79
C ARG A 183 14.45 22.36 -11.57
N LEU A 184 14.03 21.73 -10.49
CA LEU A 184 12.63 21.69 -10.09
C LEU A 184 12.36 22.74 -9.00
N PRO A 185 11.24 23.47 -9.08
CA PRO A 185 10.79 24.34 -8.01
C PRO A 185 10.37 23.50 -6.79
N LYS A 186 10.44 24.10 -5.59
CA LYS A 186 9.91 23.46 -4.38
C LYS A 186 8.38 23.31 -4.48
N GLY A 187 7.91 22.14 -4.10
CA GLY A 187 6.49 21.82 -4.02
C GLY A 187 5.77 22.66 -3.00
N THR A 188 4.56 23.12 -3.33
CA THR A 188 3.66 23.80 -2.39
C THR A 188 2.34 23.05 -2.22
N TYR A 189 1.90 22.34 -3.25
CA TYR A 189 0.65 21.60 -3.25
C TYR A 189 0.75 20.34 -4.09
N ALA A 190 0.13 19.26 -3.62
CA ALA A 190 -0.03 18.00 -4.35
C ALA A 190 -1.44 17.43 -4.17
N LYS A 191 -2.11 17.15 -5.29
CA LYS A 191 -3.40 16.47 -5.33
C LYS A 191 -3.17 15.00 -5.65
N LEU A 192 -3.55 14.13 -4.73
CA LEU A 192 -3.30 12.70 -4.80
C LEU A 192 -4.61 11.92 -4.88
N GLN A 193 -4.59 10.84 -5.64
CA GLN A 193 -5.72 9.91 -5.75
C GLN A 193 -5.24 8.50 -5.43
N PRO A 194 -5.80 7.85 -4.40
CA PRO A 194 -5.51 6.46 -4.11
C PRO A 194 -6.18 5.54 -5.14
N ASP A 195 -5.53 4.43 -5.46
CA ASP A 195 -6.09 3.39 -6.33
C ASP A 195 -7.21 2.58 -5.65
N SER A 196 -7.35 2.65 -4.31
CA SER A 196 -8.39 1.92 -3.57
C SER A 196 -8.92 2.72 -2.38
N ASN A 197 -10.12 2.37 -1.90
CA ASN A 197 -10.75 3.03 -0.76
C ASN A 197 -9.99 2.84 0.56
N GLY A 198 -9.16 1.80 0.66
CA GLY A 198 -8.49 1.43 1.90
C GLY A 198 -7.56 2.51 2.47
N PHE A 199 -6.98 3.37 1.62
CA PHE A 199 -6.07 4.44 2.08
C PHE A 199 -6.81 5.57 2.83
N THR A 200 -8.00 5.96 2.36
CA THR A 200 -8.81 7.03 2.96
C THR A 200 -9.38 6.63 4.32
N GLU A 201 -9.40 5.34 4.64
CA GLU A 201 -9.81 4.82 5.94
C GLU A 201 -8.67 4.82 6.97
N LEU A 202 -7.44 5.06 6.54
CA LEU A 202 -6.29 5.06 7.43
C LEU A 202 -6.32 6.27 8.38
N PRO A 203 -5.96 6.07 9.66
CA PRO A 203 -5.71 7.13 10.63
C PRO A 203 -4.43 7.89 10.24
N ASN A 204 -4.33 9.17 10.61
CA ASN A 204 -3.11 9.98 10.45
C ASN A 204 -2.48 9.94 9.04
N GLN A 205 -3.29 9.96 7.97
CA GLN A 205 -2.82 9.95 6.57
C GLN A 205 -1.68 10.92 6.29
N LYS A 206 -1.72 12.11 6.91
CA LYS A 206 -0.65 13.11 6.82
C LYS A 206 0.71 12.56 7.24
N ALA A 207 0.81 11.89 8.39
CA ALA A 207 2.07 11.36 8.91
C ALA A 207 2.62 10.22 8.03
N ILE A 208 1.73 9.37 7.51
CA ILE A 208 2.06 8.27 6.60
C ILE A 208 2.63 8.84 5.29
N LEU A 209 1.93 9.82 4.71
CA LEU A 209 2.36 10.50 3.48
C LEU A 209 3.68 11.21 3.67
N GLU A 210 3.85 11.98 4.74
CA GLU A 210 5.12 12.65 5.01
C GLU A 210 6.28 11.66 5.13
N THR A 211 6.08 10.52 5.79
CA THR A 211 7.13 9.51 5.96
C THR A 211 7.47 8.81 4.64
N SER A 212 6.47 8.53 3.81
CA SER A 212 6.67 8.02 2.45
C SER A 212 7.39 9.05 1.58
N LEU A 213 6.88 10.28 1.49
CA LEU A 213 7.40 11.35 0.64
C LEU A 213 8.83 11.74 0.98
N ARG A 214 9.26 11.60 2.26
CA ARG A 214 10.67 11.79 2.67
C ARG A 214 11.65 10.86 1.95
N GLN A 215 11.19 9.71 1.44
CA GLN A 215 12.03 8.80 0.67
C GLN A 215 12.23 9.29 -0.77
N HIS A 216 11.35 10.16 -1.25
CA HIS A 216 11.37 10.73 -2.59
C HIS A 216 12.04 12.11 -2.60
N ALA A 217 12.70 12.45 -3.70
CA ALA A 217 13.26 13.76 -3.98
C ALA A 217 12.31 14.62 -4.83
N THR A 218 11.50 13.97 -5.66
CA THR A 218 10.64 14.59 -6.66
C THR A 218 9.27 13.92 -6.73
N LEU A 219 8.30 14.66 -7.24
CA LEU A 219 7.01 14.15 -7.70
C LEU A 219 6.74 14.72 -9.09
N SER A 220 6.27 13.88 -10.02
CA SER A 220 5.73 14.32 -11.31
C SER A 220 4.24 14.05 -11.39
N GLN A 221 3.53 14.86 -12.16
CA GLN A 221 2.15 14.62 -12.52
C GLN A 221 2.01 13.28 -13.26
N ASP A 222 0.94 12.56 -12.97
CA ASP A 222 0.64 11.21 -13.44
C ASP A 222 1.55 10.08 -12.91
N ASP A 223 2.60 10.39 -12.15
CA ASP A 223 3.38 9.36 -11.46
C ASP A 223 2.52 8.65 -10.41
N VAL A 224 2.75 7.35 -10.25
CA VAL A 224 2.19 6.54 -9.17
C VAL A 224 3.29 6.21 -8.18
N PHE A 225 3.09 6.55 -6.92
CA PHE A 225 3.99 6.16 -5.83
C PHE A 225 3.26 5.27 -4.83
N THR A 226 4.04 4.45 -4.13
CA THR A 226 3.51 3.45 -3.20
C THR A 226 3.79 3.88 -1.77
N VAL A 227 2.71 4.02 -1.00
CA VAL A 227 2.74 4.32 0.43
C VAL A 227 2.55 3.02 1.20
N LYS A 228 3.39 2.79 2.21
CA LYS A 228 3.27 1.61 3.08
C LYS A 228 2.67 1.99 4.42
N TYR A 229 1.75 1.17 4.90
CA TYR A 229 1.23 1.25 6.27
C TYR A 229 1.24 -0.15 6.88
N GLY A 230 2.18 -0.38 7.80
CA GLY A 230 2.45 -1.73 8.29
C GLY A 230 2.87 -2.68 7.16
N GLU A 231 2.11 -3.75 6.95
CA GLU A 231 2.35 -4.72 5.88
C GLU A 231 1.63 -4.38 4.57
N LEU A 232 0.73 -3.40 4.58
CA LEU A 232 -0.06 -3.02 3.41
C LEU A 232 0.64 -1.96 2.57
N ALA A 233 0.46 -2.05 1.27
CA ALA A 233 0.98 -1.11 0.29
C ALA A 233 -0.18 -0.51 -0.51
N TYR A 234 -0.27 0.82 -0.52
CA TYR A 234 -1.30 1.59 -1.21
C TYR A 234 -0.64 2.38 -2.34
N LYS A 235 -1.21 2.30 -3.53
CA LYS A 235 -0.76 3.08 -4.69
C LYS A 235 -1.53 4.38 -4.74
N LEU A 236 -0.81 5.49 -4.86
CA LEU A 236 -1.39 6.82 -5.01
C LEU A 236 -0.86 7.43 -6.31
N ARG A 237 -1.79 7.84 -7.16
CA ARG A 237 -1.50 8.60 -8.38
C ARG A 237 -1.46 10.09 -8.07
N VAL A 238 -0.50 10.78 -8.66
CA VAL A 238 -0.40 12.24 -8.60
C VAL A 238 -1.26 12.86 -9.71
N LEU A 239 -2.30 13.61 -9.34
CA LEU A 239 -3.20 14.24 -10.30
C LEU A 239 -2.77 15.66 -10.69
N GLU A 240 -2.34 16.45 -9.71
CA GLU A 240 -1.99 17.85 -9.90
C GLU A 240 -0.90 18.26 -8.91
N LEU A 241 0.04 19.09 -9.37
CA LEU A 241 1.14 19.62 -8.57
C LEU A 241 1.25 21.12 -8.78
N LYS A 242 1.71 21.86 -7.76
CA LYS A 242 2.03 23.29 -7.86
C LYS A 242 3.41 23.59 -7.30
N PRO A 243 4.19 24.49 -7.94
CA PRO A 243 3.78 25.40 -9.02
C PRO A 243 3.93 24.85 -10.46
N SER A 244 4.48 23.64 -10.63
CA SER A 244 4.76 23.03 -11.94
C SER A 244 4.25 21.59 -11.96
N SER A 245 4.17 20.98 -13.15
CA SER A 245 3.82 19.56 -13.33
C SER A 245 4.85 18.58 -12.76
N SER A 246 6.03 19.07 -12.37
CA SER A 246 7.03 18.33 -11.61
C SER A 246 7.65 19.24 -10.55
N ILE A 247 7.78 18.74 -9.32
CA ILE A 247 8.24 19.51 -8.17
C ILE A 247 9.31 18.74 -7.38
N SER A 248 10.14 19.49 -6.65
CA SER A 248 11.00 18.93 -5.61
C SER A 248 10.25 18.84 -4.30
N VAL A 249 10.32 17.68 -3.63
CA VAL A 249 9.72 17.43 -2.31
C VAL A 249 10.73 17.42 -1.17
N LEU A 250 11.99 17.78 -1.47
CA LEU A 250 13.05 17.87 -0.49
C LEU A 250 12.89 19.12 0.39
N GLU A 251 12.86 18.91 1.70
CA GLU A 251 12.86 19.99 2.72
C GLU A 251 11.82 21.07 2.40
N THR A 252 10.59 20.64 2.13
CA THR A 252 9.48 21.53 1.83
C THR A 252 8.20 21.00 2.47
N ASP A 253 7.39 21.93 2.95
CA ASP A 253 6.06 21.64 3.46
C ASP A 253 5.08 21.73 2.29
N ILE A 254 4.49 20.58 1.93
CA ILE A 254 3.55 20.47 0.82
C ILE A 254 2.16 20.26 1.39
N GLU A 255 1.21 21.07 0.96
CA GLU A 255 -0.20 20.83 1.23
C GLU A 255 -0.68 19.66 0.36
N VAL A 256 -1.23 18.62 0.99
CA VAL A 256 -1.70 17.43 0.29
C VAL A 256 -3.22 17.35 0.34
N ASP A 257 -3.84 17.28 -0.83
CA ASP A 257 -5.28 17.03 -1.01
C ASP A 257 -5.50 15.60 -1.51
N ILE A 258 -6.32 14.83 -0.80
CA ILE A 258 -6.60 13.42 -1.13
C ILE A 258 -8.02 13.35 -1.67
N VAL A 259 -8.15 12.90 -2.92
CA VAL A 259 -9.44 12.70 -3.58
C VAL A 259 -9.92 11.26 -3.39
N GLY A 260 -11.22 11.02 -3.56
CA GLY A 260 -11.76 9.65 -3.61
C GLY A 260 -11.12 8.80 -4.72
N PRO A 261 -11.09 7.47 -4.56
CA PRO A 261 -10.50 6.56 -5.54
C PRO A 261 -11.25 6.58 -6.88
N ASP A 262 -10.57 6.16 -7.94
CA ASP A 262 -11.15 6.08 -9.29
C ASP A 262 -12.20 4.96 -9.33
N GLU A 263 -13.43 5.24 -9.82
CA GLU A 263 -14.51 4.24 -9.88
C GLU A 263 -14.16 3.00 -10.73
N LYS A 264 -13.09 3.08 -11.53
CA LYS A 264 -12.60 2.01 -12.41
C LYS A 264 -11.72 0.97 -11.73
N SER A 265 -11.32 1.15 -10.47
CA SER A 265 -10.51 0.19 -9.73
C SER A 265 -11.39 -0.87 -9.06
N GLU A 266 -11.81 -1.89 -9.82
CA GLU A 266 -12.45 -3.11 -9.28
C GLU A 266 -11.43 -4.02 -8.58
N GLY A 267 -10.68 -3.49 -7.62
CA GLY A 267 -9.91 -4.32 -6.70
C GLY A 267 -10.88 -5.10 -5.81
N LYS A 268 -10.67 -6.41 -5.64
CA LYS A 268 -11.26 -7.14 -4.51
C LYS A 268 -10.64 -6.56 -3.23
N ASP A 269 -11.22 -5.49 -2.71
CA ASP A 269 -10.70 -4.78 -1.54
C ASP A 269 -10.92 -5.64 -0.28
N GLN A 270 -9.98 -6.57 -0.06
CA GLN A 270 -9.93 -7.40 1.14
C GLN A 270 -9.71 -6.56 2.40
N TYR A 271 -9.23 -5.33 2.26
CA TYR A 271 -8.79 -4.44 3.35
C TYR A 271 -9.67 -3.17 3.47
N THR A 272 -10.98 -3.35 3.48
CA THR A 272 -11.95 -2.27 3.76
C THR A 272 -12.55 -2.46 5.15
N LEU A 273 -12.57 -1.38 5.95
CA LEU A 273 -13.15 -1.37 7.30
C LEU A 273 -14.61 -0.93 7.27
N LYS A 274 -15.53 -1.87 7.47
CA LYS A 274 -16.95 -1.54 7.59
C LYS A 274 -17.27 -0.95 8.96
N PRO A 275 -17.92 0.22 9.06
CA PRO A 275 -18.24 0.81 10.36
C PRO A 275 -19.32 -0.02 11.07
N LEU A 276 -19.13 -0.25 12.37
CA LEU A 276 -20.11 -0.86 13.28
C LEU A 276 -20.57 0.17 14.30
N VAL A 277 -21.88 0.19 14.53
CA VAL A 277 -22.52 1.05 15.52
C VAL A 277 -22.99 0.18 16.69
N PHE A 278 -22.78 0.65 17.91
CA PHE A 278 -23.23 -0.05 19.11
C PHE A 278 -24.72 -0.40 19.05
N GLY A 279 -25.06 -1.64 19.38
CA GLY A 279 -26.42 -2.17 19.39
C GLY A 279 -27.00 -2.52 18.01
N LYS A 280 -26.28 -2.25 16.91
CA LYS A 280 -26.64 -2.70 15.57
C LYS A 280 -25.81 -3.91 15.18
N SER A 281 -26.45 -4.83 14.47
CA SER A 281 -25.81 -6.00 13.91
C SER A 281 -25.67 -5.85 12.40
N GLU A 282 -24.51 -6.23 11.86
CA GLU A 282 -24.25 -6.26 10.43
C GLU A 282 -24.04 -7.70 9.96
N SER A 283 -24.54 -8.01 8.76
CA SER A 283 -24.34 -9.32 8.13
C SER A 283 -23.15 -9.28 7.18
N GLY A 284 -22.35 -10.36 7.18
CA GLY A 284 -21.18 -10.51 6.32
C GLY A 284 -21.07 -11.93 5.76
N VAL A 285 -20.28 -12.05 4.69
CA VAL A 285 -19.90 -13.34 4.10
C VAL A 285 -18.39 -13.35 3.97
N VAL A 286 -17.75 -14.43 4.41
CA VAL A 286 -16.31 -14.62 4.30
C VAL A 286 -16.00 -15.99 3.70
N GLU A 287 -15.14 -16.02 2.69
CA GLU A 287 -14.62 -17.25 2.09
C GLU A 287 -13.44 -17.80 2.91
N GLU A 288 -13.18 -19.10 2.79
CA GLU A 288 -12.05 -19.74 3.44
C GLU A 288 -10.72 -19.07 3.04
N GLY A 289 -9.89 -18.73 4.04
CA GLY A 289 -8.62 -18.05 3.81
C GLY A 289 -8.71 -16.51 3.73
N ASN A 290 -9.91 -15.95 3.63
CA ASN A 290 -10.11 -14.51 3.48
C ASN A 290 -10.53 -13.83 4.81
N TYR A 291 -10.37 -12.50 4.84
CA TYR A 291 -10.82 -11.65 5.94
C TYR A 291 -11.92 -10.69 5.50
N VAL A 292 -12.82 -10.39 6.44
CA VAL A 292 -13.71 -9.23 6.37
C VAL A 292 -13.46 -8.39 7.62
N TYR A 293 -13.26 -7.09 7.43
CA TYR A 293 -12.90 -6.20 8.53
C TYR A 293 -14.02 -5.22 8.89
N TYR A 294 -14.15 -4.96 10.18
CA TYR A 294 -15.07 -4.00 10.75
C TYR A 294 -14.35 -3.07 11.73
N LYS A 295 -14.90 -1.88 11.98
CA LYS A 295 -14.39 -0.94 12.98
C LYS A 295 -15.49 -0.33 13.84
N PHE A 296 -15.17 -0.04 15.10
CA PHE A 296 -16.01 0.77 15.98
C PHE A 296 -15.12 1.66 16.86
N SER A 297 -15.69 2.69 17.47
CA SER A 297 -14.93 3.65 18.29
C SER A 297 -15.49 3.73 19.69
N ILE A 298 -14.61 3.67 20.69
CA ILE A 298 -14.95 3.88 22.10
C ILE A 298 -14.52 5.29 22.47
N ASP A 299 -15.46 6.10 22.94
CA ASP A 299 -15.22 7.46 23.41
C ASP A 299 -14.99 7.53 24.93
N ASN A 300 -14.61 8.71 25.43
CA ASN A 300 -14.36 8.93 26.85
C ASN A 300 -15.59 8.67 27.73
N ASN A 301 -16.80 8.91 27.22
CA ASN A 301 -18.03 8.69 27.97
C ASN A 301 -18.30 7.18 28.15
N THR A 302 -18.19 6.41 27.07
CA THR A 302 -18.33 4.95 27.09
C THR A 302 -17.26 4.32 27.97
N LEU A 303 -16.01 4.80 27.90
CA LEU A 303 -14.93 4.29 28.75
C LEU A 303 -15.21 4.51 30.24
N LYS A 304 -15.67 5.71 30.64
CA LYS A 304 -16.00 5.99 32.05
C LYS A 304 -17.06 5.03 32.60
N ASN A 305 -18.05 4.69 31.79
CA ASN A 305 -19.13 3.76 32.18
C ASN A 305 -18.64 2.30 32.32
N VAL A 306 -17.57 1.92 31.61
CA VAL A 306 -16.97 0.58 31.72
C VAL A 306 -15.98 0.53 32.89
N VAL A 307 -15.19 1.59 33.09
CA VAL A 307 -14.21 1.69 34.19
C VAL A 307 -14.88 1.83 35.55
N SER A 308 -16.09 2.37 35.64
CA SER A 308 -16.88 2.37 36.89
C SER A 308 -17.27 0.96 37.36
N GLY A 309 -17.07 -0.07 36.53
CA GLY A 309 -17.33 -1.48 36.85
C GLY A 309 -18.75 -1.95 36.55
N ASP A 310 -19.62 -1.04 36.09
CA ASP A 310 -21.05 -1.31 35.90
C ASP A 310 -21.35 -1.95 34.54
N LYS A 311 -20.48 -1.79 33.54
CA LYS A 311 -20.72 -2.21 32.16
C LYS A 311 -19.51 -2.89 31.53
N ARG A 312 -19.74 -3.79 30.57
CA ARG A 312 -18.72 -4.42 29.72
C ARG A 312 -19.08 -4.24 28.25
N ILE A 313 -18.07 -4.25 27.38
CA ILE A 313 -18.29 -4.24 25.93
C ILE A 313 -18.18 -5.66 25.42
N GLU A 314 -19.21 -6.11 24.72
CA GLU A 314 -19.28 -7.43 24.15
C GLU A 314 -19.29 -7.34 22.63
N VAL A 315 -18.35 -8.01 21.99
CA VAL A 315 -18.30 -8.18 20.54
C VAL A 315 -18.73 -9.61 20.25
N LYS A 316 -19.87 -9.76 19.58
CA LYS A 316 -20.50 -11.05 19.31
C LYS A 316 -20.53 -11.33 17.82
N ILE A 317 -20.07 -12.52 17.44
CA ILE A 317 -20.14 -13.02 16.07
C ILE A 317 -20.84 -14.38 16.08
N ASP A 318 -21.98 -14.42 15.40
CA ASP A 318 -22.81 -15.61 15.23
C ASP A 318 -22.73 -16.07 13.78
N ASN A 319 -22.34 -17.32 13.56
CA ASN A 319 -22.31 -17.91 12.22
C ASN A 319 -23.72 -18.43 11.87
N GLU A 320 -24.16 -18.23 10.62
CA GLU A 320 -25.36 -18.91 10.10
C GLU A 320 -25.06 -20.40 9.91
N ILE A 321 -26.07 -21.26 10.15
CA ILE A 321 -25.94 -22.72 10.19
C ILE A 321 -25.73 -23.27 8.77
N ASP A 322 -24.51 -23.14 8.22
CA ASP A 322 -24.20 -23.54 6.84
C ASP A 322 -22.87 -24.33 6.71
N GLY A 323 -22.41 -24.97 7.79
CA GLY A 323 -21.23 -25.86 7.78
C GLY A 323 -19.87 -25.15 7.68
N GLY A 324 -19.87 -23.83 7.59
CA GLY A 324 -18.68 -22.99 7.63
C GLY A 324 -18.26 -22.60 9.05
N ASP A 325 -16.97 -22.30 9.25
CA ASP A 325 -16.42 -21.84 10.52
C ASP A 325 -15.53 -20.62 10.31
N THR A 326 -15.53 -19.73 11.30
CA THR A 326 -14.80 -18.47 11.31
C THR A 326 -13.78 -18.46 12.46
N ASN A 327 -12.90 -17.47 12.47
CA ASN A 327 -12.14 -17.05 13.65
C ASN A 327 -12.21 -15.54 13.73
N VAL A 328 -12.13 -15.00 14.94
CA VAL A 328 -12.25 -13.57 15.17
C VAL A 328 -10.98 -13.07 15.80
N TYR A 329 -10.45 -11.99 15.25
CA TYR A 329 -9.29 -11.28 15.76
C TYR A 329 -9.67 -9.82 15.94
N MET A 330 -9.22 -9.21 17.03
CA MET A 330 -9.52 -7.82 17.33
C MET A 330 -8.27 -7.11 17.83
N SER A 331 -8.14 -5.85 17.47
CA SER A 331 -7.06 -4.98 17.89
C SER A 331 -7.55 -3.56 18.09
N ARG A 332 -6.87 -2.84 18.97
CA ARG A 332 -7.00 -1.39 19.04
C ARG A 332 -6.01 -0.72 18.08
N HIS A 333 -6.39 0.45 17.57
CA HIS A 333 -5.49 1.35 16.86
C HIS A 333 -4.17 1.49 17.66
N PRO A 334 -3.00 1.30 17.03
CA PRO A 334 -2.73 1.54 15.61
C PRO A 334 -2.80 0.34 14.67
N LEU A 335 -3.02 -0.88 15.19
CA LEU A 335 -3.18 -2.07 14.34
C LEU A 335 -4.60 -2.08 13.75
N ILE A 336 -4.69 -1.84 12.45
CA ILE A 336 -5.97 -1.65 11.74
C ILE A 336 -6.55 -2.97 11.24
N PHE A 337 -5.71 -3.87 10.76
CA PHE A 337 -6.12 -5.12 10.14
C PHE A 337 -5.60 -6.28 10.97
N PRO A 338 -6.30 -6.63 12.07
CA PRO A 338 -5.88 -7.74 12.92
C PRO A 338 -5.92 -9.04 12.12
N SER A 339 -4.85 -9.81 12.25
CA SER A 339 -4.68 -11.10 11.58
C SER A 339 -4.49 -12.21 12.60
N ARG A 340 -4.42 -13.45 12.11
CA ARG A 340 -4.03 -14.61 12.90
C ARG A 340 -2.73 -14.40 13.69
N HIS A 341 -1.84 -13.56 13.19
CA HIS A 341 -0.50 -13.40 13.75
C HIS A 341 -0.36 -12.10 14.55
N GLN A 342 -1.08 -11.05 14.15
CA GLN A 342 -1.07 -9.74 14.80
C GLN A 342 -2.47 -9.40 15.29
N HIS A 343 -2.71 -9.51 16.58
CA HIS A 343 -3.96 -9.11 17.24
C HIS A 343 -3.74 -8.93 18.74
N GLU A 344 -4.71 -8.31 19.43
CA GLU A 344 -4.71 -8.17 20.89
C GLU A 344 -5.71 -9.11 21.55
N TRP A 345 -6.84 -9.38 20.88
CA TRP A 345 -7.86 -10.33 21.32
C TRP A 345 -8.22 -11.29 20.20
N SER A 346 -8.56 -12.53 20.54
CA SER A 346 -9.07 -13.51 19.57
C SER A 346 -10.10 -14.46 20.18
N SER A 347 -11.02 -14.93 19.34
CA SER A 347 -11.97 -15.99 19.70
C SER A 347 -12.02 -17.04 18.59
N HIS A 348 -11.98 -18.31 19.01
CA HIS A 348 -11.86 -19.48 18.14
C HIS A 348 -13.01 -20.47 18.36
N GLU A 349 -14.01 -20.13 19.16
CA GLU A 349 -15.16 -21.00 19.47
C GLU A 349 -15.99 -21.28 18.21
N VAL A 350 -16.54 -22.49 18.08
CA VAL A 350 -17.21 -22.92 16.83
C VAL A 350 -18.60 -22.31 16.66
N THR A 351 -19.34 -22.09 17.74
CA THR A 351 -20.78 -21.75 17.69
C THR A 351 -21.08 -20.25 17.77
N SER A 352 -20.74 -19.59 18.89
CA SER A 352 -20.92 -18.15 19.07
C SER A 352 -19.64 -17.56 19.64
N LYS A 353 -19.01 -16.66 18.89
CA LYS A 353 -17.72 -16.09 19.26
C LYS A 353 -17.96 -14.79 19.99
N VAL A 354 -17.80 -14.83 21.30
CA VAL A 354 -17.96 -13.68 22.18
C VAL A 354 -16.60 -13.21 22.65
N LEU A 355 -16.27 -11.95 22.36
CA LEU A 355 -15.11 -11.25 22.91
C LEU A 355 -15.59 -10.20 23.92
N ILE A 356 -15.11 -10.31 25.14
CA ILE A 356 -15.43 -9.38 26.23
C ILE A 356 -14.24 -8.46 26.44
N LEU A 357 -14.45 -7.16 26.27
CA LEU A 357 -13.48 -6.11 26.59
C LEU A 357 -13.77 -5.58 28.00
N SER A 358 -12.75 -5.63 28.86
CA SER A 358 -12.86 -5.22 30.26
C SER A 358 -11.82 -4.17 30.65
N SER A 359 -12.07 -3.45 31.73
CA SER A 359 -11.12 -2.47 32.29
C SER A 359 -9.83 -3.10 32.83
N ASN A 360 -9.79 -4.42 32.99
CA ASN A 360 -8.59 -5.15 33.43
C ASN A 360 -7.58 -5.39 32.29
N ASP A 361 -8.00 -5.18 31.03
CA ASP A 361 -7.15 -5.38 29.86
C ASP A 361 -6.22 -4.19 29.65
N LYS A 362 -4.90 -4.43 29.63
CA LYS A 362 -3.89 -3.36 29.49
C LYS A 362 -4.02 -2.56 28.19
N SER A 363 -4.53 -3.16 27.13
CA SER A 363 -4.77 -2.55 25.82
C SER A 363 -6.13 -1.83 25.72
N PHE A 364 -7.02 -1.97 26.71
CA PHE A 364 -8.32 -1.32 26.69
C PHE A 364 -8.23 0.20 26.96
N GLY A 365 -9.08 0.97 26.30
CA GLY A 365 -9.12 2.43 26.43
C GLY A 365 -9.83 3.12 25.27
N VAL A 366 -9.83 4.45 25.27
CA VAL A 366 -10.46 5.26 24.20
C VAL A 366 -9.74 5.09 22.87
N GLY A 367 -10.50 4.95 21.80
CA GLY A 367 -9.97 4.89 20.44
C GLY A 367 -10.77 4.01 19.52
N THR A 368 -10.23 3.80 18.32
CA THR A 368 -10.81 2.94 17.30
C THR A 368 -10.34 1.51 17.50
N TYR A 369 -11.29 0.58 17.42
CA TYR A 369 -11.06 -0.86 17.48
C TYR A 369 -11.44 -1.45 16.13
N SER A 370 -10.64 -2.41 15.69
CA SER A 370 -10.84 -3.14 14.45
C SER A 370 -11.08 -4.62 14.74
N ILE A 371 -12.00 -5.22 14.00
CA ILE A 371 -12.37 -6.64 14.09
C ILE A 371 -12.09 -7.27 12.72
N GLY A 372 -11.27 -8.31 12.69
CA GLY A 372 -11.02 -9.16 11.53
C GLY A 372 -11.75 -10.49 11.68
N VAL A 373 -12.74 -10.72 10.83
CA VAL A 373 -13.44 -12.01 10.73
C VAL A 373 -12.77 -12.84 9.64
N TYR A 374 -12.14 -13.93 10.05
CA TYR A 374 -11.40 -14.83 9.17
C TYR A 374 -12.23 -16.07 8.83
N GLY A 375 -12.35 -16.40 7.54
CA GLY A 375 -12.96 -17.66 7.10
C GLY A 375 -12.01 -18.83 7.38
N PHE A 376 -12.30 -19.62 8.41
CA PHE A 376 -11.46 -20.76 8.80
C PHE A 376 -11.73 -22.00 7.97
N LYS A 377 -13.01 -22.28 7.67
CA LYS A 377 -13.42 -23.44 6.88
C LYS A 377 -14.68 -23.10 6.09
N GLY A 378 -14.66 -23.32 4.78
CA GLY A 378 -15.78 -23.05 3.89
C GLY A 378 -16.19 -21.57 3.83
N THR A 379 -17.16 -21.29 2.95
CA THR A 379 -17.77 -19.95 2.88
C THR A 379 -18.80 -19.81 3.98
N THR A 380 -18.59 -18.85 4.88
CA THR A 380 -19.43 -18.68 6.07
C THR A 380 -20.15 -17.34 6.03
N LYS A 381 -21.48 -17.39 6.18
CA LYS A 381 -22.28 -16.20 6.48
C LYS A 381 -22.32 -16.00 7.98
N PHE A 382 -22.19 -14.76 8.42
CA PHE A 382 -22.15 -14.43 9.84
C PHE A 382 -22.83 -13.09 10.12
N GLN A 383 -23.19 -12.88 11.38
CA GLN A 383 -23.69 -11.64 11.92
C GLN A 383 -22.73 -11.14 12.99
N VAL A 384 -22.26 -9.90 12.87
CA VAL A 384 -21.37 -9.25 13.84
C VAL A 384 -22.11 -8.12 14.54
N SER A 385 -21.93 -8.01 15.85
CA SER A 385 -22.50 -6.92 16.64
C SER A 385 -21.58 -6.52 17.79
N VAL A 386 -21.68 -5.26 18.20
CA VAL A 386 -20.99 -4.73 19.38
C VAL A 386 -22.04 -4.15 20.32
N THR A 387 -22.11 -4.66 21.54
CA THR A 387 -23.08 -4.23 22.57
C THR A 387 -22.38 -3.79 23.84
N ILE A 388 -23.06 -2.94 24.59
CA ILE A 388 -22.64 -2.56 25.94
C ILE A 388 -23.62 -3.25 26.88
N GLU A 389 -23.14 -4.19 27.68
CA GLU A 389 -23.96 -4.93 28.64
C GLU A 389 -23.67 -4.47 30.07
N ASP A 390 -24.71 -4.47 30.91
CA ASP A 390 -24.55 -4.28 32.34
C ASP A 390 -23.94 -5.54 32.97
N ASN A 391 -23.01 -5.34 33.92
CA ASN A 391 -22.30 -6.44 34.57
C ASN A 391 -23.22 -7.32 35.43
N SER A 392 -24.43 -6.84 35.74
CA SER A 392 -25.46 -7.45 36.58
C SER A 392 -26.11 -8.72 36.01
N GLY A 393 -25.82 -9.10 34.75
CA GLY A 393 -26.48 -10.23 34.07
C GLY A 393 -25.82 -11.61 34.19
N ARG A 394 -24.52 -11.71 34.54
CA ARG A 394 -23.85 -13.02 34.63
C ARG A 394 -23.93 -13.55 36.07
N LYS A 395 -25.04 -14.23 36.38
CA LYS A 395 -25.03 -15.23 37.45
C LYS A 395 -24.02 -16.32 37.04
N VAL A 396 -22.79 -16.23 37.55
CA VAL A 396 -21.89 -17.38 37.68
C VAL A 396 -22.63 -18.38 38.55
N GLY A 397 -23.33 -19.33 37.94
CA GLY A 397 -23.95 -20.49 38.59
C GLY A 397 -24.42 -20.27 40.02
N GLN A 398 -25.15 -19.19 40.30
CA GLN A 398 -25.85 -19.02 41.57
C GLN A 398 -27.30 -19.35 41.34
N GLN A 399 -27.72 -20.34 42.10
CA GLN A 399 -29.04 -20.89 42.31
C GLN A 399 -30.19 -19.96 41.87
N ALA A 400 -31.20 -20.60 41.27
CA ALA A 400 -32.51 -20.02 41.02
C ALA A 400 -32.90 -19.12 42.20
N ALA A 401 -33.25 -17.87 41.89
CA ALA A 401 -33.80 -16.97 42.89
C ALA A 401 -35.13 -17.58 43.34
N SER A 402 -35.10 -18.25 44.48
CA SER A 402 -36.30 -18.49 45.26
C SER A 402 -36.84 -17.14 45.66
N SER A 403 -38.06 -16.90 45.19
CA SER A 403 -39.07 -16.07 45.81
C SER A 403 -38.89 -16.07 47.33
N SER A 404 -38.93 -14.89 47.93
CA SER A 404 -38.91 -14.68 49.37
C SER A 404 -40.04 -15.47 50.05
N SER A 405 -39.73 -16.68 50.48
CA SER A 405 -40.36 -17.37 51.60
C SER A 405 -39.23 -18.06 52.36
N SER A 406 -38.92 -17.53 53.54
CA SER A 406 -37.96 -18.08 54.49
C SER A 406 -38.40 -19.48 54.93
N VAL A 407 -37.91 -20.50 54.23
CA VAL A 407 -37.80 -21.86 54.75
C VAL A 407 -36.33 -22.22 54.55
N GLU A 408 -35.56 -22.28 55.63
CA GLU A 408 -34.23 -22.88 55.63
C GLU A 408 -34.40 -24.36 55.24
N MET A 409 -34.26 -24.65 53.95
CA MET A 409 -34.16 -26.03 53.49
C MET A 409 -32.72 -26.49 53.69
N ASP A 410 -32.57 -27.51 54.52
CA ASP A 410 -31.32 -28.23 54.69
C ASP A 410 -30.86 -28.77 53.31
N THR A 411 -29.63 -28.44 52.89
CA THR A 411 -29.06 -28.86 51.60
C THR A 411 -27.80 -29.69 51.84
N VAL A 412 -27.66 -30.79 51.12
CA VAL A 412 -26.54 -31.73 51.25
C VAL A 412 -25.80 -31.81 49.92
N LYS A 413 -24.47 -31.90 50.00
CA LYS A 413 -23.59 -32.03 48.84
C LYS A 413 -23.66 -33.46 48.28
N CYS A 414 -24.05 -33.58 47.01
CA CYS A 414 -24.04 -34.85 46.27
C CYS A 414 -22.62 -35.41 46.16
N ARG A 415 -22.45 -36.69 46.48
CA ARG A 415 -21.14 -37.37 46.45
C ARG A 415 -20.56 -37.55 45.03
N ASN A 416 -21.40 -37.49 43.99
CA ASN A 416 -20.98 -37.66 42.61
C ASN A 416 -20.71 -36.32 41.91
N CYS A 417 -21.74 -35.47 41.73
CA CYS A 417 -21.59 -34.19 41.01
C CYS A 417 -21.12 -33.03 41.88
N ASN A 418 -20.94 -33.23 43.18
CA ASN A 418 -20.53 -32.21 44.14
C ASN A 418 -21.46 -30.98 44.23
N HIS A 419 -22.67 -31.03 43.65
CA HIS A 419 -23.68 -29.98 43.78
C HIS A 419 -24.45 -30.09 45.09
N TYR A 420 -24.90 -28.95 45.62
CA TYR A 420 -25.76 -28.88 46.80
C TYR A 420 -27.21 -29.09 46.40
N ILE A 421 -27.82 -30.14 46.94
CA ILE A 421 -29.18 -30.59 46.63
C ILE A 421 -29.98 -30.59 47.94
N PRO A 422 -31.27 -30.19 47.96
CA PRO A 422 -32.09 -30.27 49.16
C PRO A 422 -32.09 -31.68 49.77
N SER A 423 -31.91 -31.78 51.10
CA SER A 423 -31.79 -33.05 51.86
C SER A 423 -32.92 -34.02 51.58
N GLN A 424 -34.11 -33.52 51.23
CA GLN A 424 -35.29 -34.33 50.90
C GLN A 424 -35.20 -35.05 49.54
N SER A 425 -34.39 -34.52 48.62
CA SER A 425 -34.26 -35.01 47.24
C SER A 425 -32.89 -35.62 46.92
N ILE A 426 -31.94 -35.56 47.87
CA ILE A 426 -30.56 -36.03 47.68
C ILE A 426 -30.49 -37.51 47.28
N VAL A 427 -31.31 -38.37 47.87
CA VAL A 427 -31.27 -39.81 47.59
C VAL A 427 -31.68 -40.12 46.14
N LEU A 428 -32.75 -39.47 45.66
CA LEU A 428 -33.21 -39.60 44.28
C LEU A 428 -32.22 -38.96 43.29
N HIS A 429 -31.68 -37.79 43.65
CA HIS A 429 -30.67 -37.12 42.85
C HIS A 429 -29.39 -37.95 42.74
N GLU A 430 -28.83 -38.47 43.85
CA GLU A 430 -27.60 -39.28 43.85
C GLU A 430 -27.77 -40.55 43.03
N ALA A 431 -28.91 -41.24 43.17
CA ALA A 431 -29.21 -42.43 42.38
C ALA A 431 -29.34 -42.10 40.87
N PHE A 432 -29.90 -40.96 40.50
CA PHE A 432 -30.00 -40.55 39.09
C PHE A 432 -28.65 -40.05 38.55
N CYS A 433 -27.98 -39.18 39.31
CA CYS A 433 -26.70 -38.58 38.98
C CYS A 433 -25.60 -39.62 38.82
N SER A 434 -25.49 -40.60 39.74
CA SER A 434 -24.51 -41.69 39.61
C SER A 434 -24.72 -42.57 38.36
N ARG A 435 -25.95 -42.63 37.83
CA ARG A 435 -26.29 -43.45 36.66
C ARG A 435 -26.20 -42.72 35.33
N HIS A 436 -26.30 -41.39 35.34
CA HIS A 436 -26.37 -40.59 34.11
C HIS A 436 -25.26 -39.55 33.98
N SER A 437 -24.46 -39.35 35.03
CA SER A 437 -23.40 -38.36 35.06
C SER A 437 -22.08 -38.95 35.54
N VAL A 438 -21.00 -38.57 34.89
CA VAL A 438 -19.63 -38.94 35.22
C VAL A 438 -18.80 -37.69 35.44
N VAL A 439 -17.95 -37.72 36.47
CA VAL A 439 -16.96 -36.67 36.71
C VAL A 439 -15.73 -36.99 35.88
N CYS A 440 -15.25 -36.01 35.12
CA CYS A 440 -14.00 -36.17 34.39
C CYS A 440 -12.83 -36.39 35.37
N GLN A 441 -12.06 -37.45 35.14
CA GLN A 441 -10.96 -37.87 36.02
C GLN A 441 -9.64 -37.17 35.71
N HIS A 442 -9.58 -36.33 34.68
CA HIS A 442 -8.37 -35.59 34.36
C HIS A 442 -8.03 -34.61 35.48
N ALA A 443 -6.75 -34.59 35.87
CA ALA A 443 -6.25 -33.72 36.92
C ALA A 443 -6.59 -32.25 36.59
N GLY A 444 -7.30 -31.58 37.49
CA GLY A 444 -7.69 -30.18 37.33
C GLY A 444 -8.94 -29.90 36.48
N CYS A 445 -9.60 -30.91 35.89
CA CYS A 445 -10.84 -30.69 35.13
C CYS A 445 -12.09 -30.72 36.03
N GLY A 446 -12.39 -31.86 36.66
CA GLY A 446 -13.50 -31.99 37.61
C GLY A 446 -14.92 -31.72 37.07
N ILE A 447 -15.09 -31.57 35.76
CA ILE A 447 -16.40 -31.29 35.13
C ILE A 447 -17.29 -32.52 35.24
N VAL A 448 -18.56 -32.29 35.59
CA VAL A 448 -19.60 -33.31 35.63
C VAL A 448 -20.33 -33.30 34.29
N LEU A 449 -20.23 -34.40 33.55
CA LEU A 449 -20.81 -34.54 32.21
C LEU A 449 -21.85 -35.64 32.24
N ARG A 450 -22.82 -35.58 31.32
CA ARG A 450 -23.67 -36.75 31.08
C ARG A 450 -22.83 -37.86 30.45
N ILE A 451 -23.16 -39.12 30.71
CA ILE A 451 -22.38 -40.26 30.19
C ILE A 451 -22.25 -40.23 28.66
N ASP A 452 -23.29 -39.78 27.96
CA ASP A 452 -23.28 -39.68 26.50
C ASP A 452 -22.38 -38.52 26.00
N GLU A 453 -22.31 -37.42 26.74
CA GLU A 453 -21.49 -36.25 26.43
C GLU A 453 -20.02 -36.47 26.83
N ALA A 454 -19.76 -37.31 27.84
CA ALA A 454 -18.43 -37.61 28.33
C ALA A 454 -17.53 -38.28 27.28
N LYS A 455 -18.13 -38.96 26.29
CA LYS A 455 -17.40 -39.55 25.15
C LYS A 455 -16.79 -38.50 24.24
N ASN A 456 -17.43 -37.34 24.14
CA ASN A 456 -16.98 -36.24 23.29
C ASN A 456 -16.06 -35.28 24.07
N HIS A 457 -15.97 -35.38 25.39
CA HIS A 457 -15.06 -34.57 26.21
C HIS A 457 -13.64 -35.12 26.19
N VAL A 458 -12.72 -34.36 25.62
CA VAL A 458 -11.30 -34.72 25.47
C VAL A 458 -10.40 -33.62 26.02
N HIS A 459 -9.15 -33.97 26.35
CA HIS A 459 -8.14 -33.03 26.84
C HIS A 459 -6.99 -32.90 25.85
N CYS A 460 -6.40 -31.71 25.76
CA CYS A 460 -5.20 -31.51 24.96
C CYS A 460 -3.96 -32.01 25.71
N ASP A 461 -3.15 -32.84 25.07
CA ASP A 461 -1.92 -33.39 25.67
C ASP A 461 -0.83 -32.32 25.96
N LYS A 462 -0.90 -31.15 25.31
CA LYS A 462 0.09 -30.08 25.46
C LYS A 462 -0.26 -29.07 26.54
N CYS A 463 -1.53 -28.68 26.64
CA CYS A 463 -1.97 -27.64 27.59
C CYS A 463 -2.95 -28.13 28.67
N GLY A 464 -3.46 -29.36 28.59
CA GLY A 464 -4.37 -29.96 29.55
C GLY A 464 -5.80 -29.39 29.53
N GLN A 465 -6.11 -28.45 28.64
CA GLN A 465 -7.44 -27.86 28.52
C GLN A 465 -8.46 -28.84 27.95
N ALA A 466 -9.72 -28.68 28.35
CA ALA A 466 -10.84 -29.54 27.98
C ALA A 466 -11.60 -28.99 26.77
N PHE A 467 -11.93 -29.86 25.82
CA PHE A 467 -12.68 -29.52 24.60
C PHE A 467 -13.63 -30.64 24.19
N GLN A 468 -14.55 -30.34 23.28
CA GLN A 468 -15.25 -31.40 22.55
C GLN A 468 -14.33 -32.01 21.48
N TYR A 469 -14.56 -33.29 21.13
CA TYR A 469 -13.73 -34.03 20.18
C TYR A 469 -13.60 -33.31 18.83
N ASP A 470 -14.71 -32.76 18.34
CA ASP A 470 -14.76 -32.04 17.06
C ASP A 470 -14.00 -30.69 17.09
N GLU A 471 -13.75 -30.12 18.28
CA GLU A 471 -13.03 -28.87 18.45
C GLU A 471 -11.52 -29.07 18.62
N MET A 472 -11.08 -30.29 18.96
CA MET A 472 -9.68 -30.60 19.24
C MET A 472 -8.78 -30.38 18.02
N GLU A 473 -9.24 -30.75 16.83
CA GLU A 473 -8.46 -30.53 15.60
C GLU A 473 -8.21 -29.02 15.36
N LYS A 474 -9.25 -28.20 15.57
CA LYS A 474 -9.14 -26.74 15.47
C LYS A 474 -8.21 -26.19 16.55
N HIS A 475 -8.32 -26.66 17.80
CA HIS A 475 -7.46 -26.26 18.91
C HIS A 475 -5.97 -26.53 18.59
N MET A 476 -5.64 -27.74 18.13
CA MET A 476 -4.26 -28.09 17.78
C MET A 476 -3.72 -27.22 16.64
N LYS A 477 -4.53 -26.98 15.60
CA LYS A 477 -4.16 -26.10 14.48
C LYS A 477 -4.01 -24.64 14.90
N VAL A 478 -4.83 -24.12 15.81
CA VAL A 478 -4.83 -22.70 16.18
C VAL A 478 -3.75 -22.36 17.21
N PHE A 479 -3.51 -23.23 18.19
CA PHE A 479 -2.65 -22.90 19.33
C PHE A 479 -1.27 -23.56 19.28
N HIS A 480 -1.18 -24.78 18.76
CA HIS A 480 0.01 -25.64 18.89
C HIS A 480 0.75 -25.93 17.59
N GLU A 481 0.20 -25.52 16.44
CA GLU A 481 0.88 -25.63 15.16
C GLU A 481 2.14 -24.73 15.16
N PRO A 482 3.35 -25.28 14.93
CA PRO A 482 4.56 -24.48 14.83
C PRO A 482 4.51 -23.56 13.62
N GLN A 483 4.97 -22.33 13.80
CA GLN A 483 5.02 -21.33 12.75
C GLN A 483 6.39 -20.64 12.73
N SER A 484 6.89 -20.36 11.54
CA SER A 484 8.07 -19.51 11.34
C SER A 484 7.68 -18.02 11.29
N CYS A 485 8.43 -17.20 12.01
CA CYS A 485 8.38 -15.75 11.90
C CYS A 485 9.39 -15.27 10.85
N PRO A 486 9.12 -14.20 10.09
CA PRO A 486 10.09 -13.62 9.16
C PRO A 486 11.41 -13.18 9.81
N CYS A 487 11.44 -12.99 11.14
CA CYS A 487 12.68 -12.73 11.88
C CYS A 487 13.58 -13.97 12.05
N GLY A 488 13.12 -15.16 11.65
CA GLY A 488 13.86 -16.42 11.68
C GLY A 488 13.51 -17.36 12.84
N VAL A 489 12.69 -16.92 13.81
CA VAL A 489 12.30 -17.74 14.97
C VAL A 489 11.12 -18.67 14.60
N VAL A 490 11.13 -19.91 15.10
CA VAL A 490 10.01 -20.85 14.99
C VAL A 490 9.40 -21.07 16.38
N LEU A 491 8.12 -20.79 16.55
CA LEU A 491 7.38 -20.96 17.81
C LEU A 491 6.00 -21.57 17.55
N GLU A 492 5.39 -22.17 18.57
CA GLU A 492 3.95 -22.49 18.53
C GLU A 492 3.11 -21.19 18.42
N LYS A 493 1.95 -21.25 17.77
CA LYS A 493 1.10 -20.08 17.51
C LYS A 493 0.78 -19.26 18.75
N ALA A 494 0.47 -19.88 19.89
CA ALA A 494 0.19 -19.16 21.14
C ALA A 494 1.39 -18.28 21.59
N ALA A 495 2.61 -18.82 21.52
CA ALA A 495 3.83 -18.07 21.83
C ALA A 495 4.22 -17.08 20.73
N MET A 496 3.86 -17.37 19.47
CA MET A 496 4.11 -16.49 18.33
C MET A 496 3.39 -15.15 18.46
N VAL A 497 2.16 -15.13 18.98
CA VAL A 497 1.41 -13.88 19.21
C VAL A 497 2.15 -12.98 20.19
N GLN A 498 2.64 -13.54 21.31
CA GLN A 498 3.44 -12.77 22.27
C GLN A 498 4.76 -12.27 21.67
N HIS A 499 5.45 -13.14 20.91
CA HIS A 499 6.67 -12.78 20.21
C HIS A 499 6.44 -11.61 19.26
N GLN A 500 5.43 -11.68 18.39
CA GLN A 500 5.12 -10.62 17.42
C GLN A 500 4.60 -9.34 18.07
N GLY A 501 3.91 -9.42 19.21
CA GLY A 501 3.43 -8.24 19.93
C GLY A 501 4.54 -7.49 20.68
N SER A 502 5.58 -8.18 21.17
CA SER A 502 6.52 -7.57 22.12
C SER A 502 8.01 -7.81 21.86
N ASN A 503 8.40 -8.96 21.34
CA ASN A 503 9.82 -9.35 21.22
C ASN A 503 10.38 -9.20 19.80
N CYS A 504 9.55 -9.34 18.77
CA CYS A 504 9.99 -9.41 17.38
C CYS A 504 10.57 -8.06 16.94
N PRO A 505 11.78 -8.02 16.36
CA PRO A 505 12.35 -6.78 15.82
C PRO A 505 11.53 -6.20 14.67
N LEU A 506 10.82 -7.07 13.95
CA LEU A 506 9.96 -6.71 12.83
C LEU A 506 8.54 -6.35 13.27
N ARG A 507 8.24 -6.33 14.57
CA ARG A 507 6.92 -5.92 15.06
C ARG A 507 6.64 -4.47 14.68
N LEU A 508 5.40 -4.19 14.34
CA LEU A 508 4.97 -2.84 14.01
C LEU A 508 4.63 -2.05 15.28
N ILE A 509 5.06 -0.80 15.33
CA ILE A 509 4.74 0.16 16.38
C ILE A 509 4.27 1.47 15.76
N SER A 510 3.37 2.17 16.45
CA SER A 510 3.17 3.59 16.18
C SER A 510 4.27 4.35 16.91
N CYS A 511 5.16 4.95 16.13
CA CYS A 511 6.28 5.71 16.68
C CYS A 511 5.76 6.99 17.33
N ARG A 512 6.14 7.22 18.59
CA ARG A 512 5.74 8.41 19.37
C ARG A 512 6.17 9.74 18.75
N PHE A 513 7.17 9.73 17.86
CA PHE A 513 7.79 10.94 17.30
C PHE A 513 7.35 11.26 15.88
N CYS A 514 7.24 10.27 14.99
CA CYS A 514 6.72 10.52 13.63
C CYS A 514 5.23 10.20 13.47
N GLY A 515 4.61 9.50 14.42
CA GLY A 515 3.19 9.12 14.37
C GLY A 515 2.85 7.98 13.40
N ASP A 516 3.83 7.51 12.62
CA ASP A 516 3.66 6.46 11.61
C ASP A 516 3.81 5.03 12.19
N MET A 517 3.28 4.04 11.48
CA MET A 517 3.39 2.61 11.77
C MET A 517 4.64 2.02 11.11
N VAL A 518 5.62 1.70 11.93
CA VAL A 518 6.97 1.33 11.51
C VAL A 518 7.46 0.09 12.25
N GLN A 519 8.45 -0.59 11.70
CA GLN A 519 9.11 -1.68 12.42
C GLN A 519 9.84 -1.14 13.64
N ALA A 520 9.67 -1.80 14.78
CA ALA A 520 10.27 -1.38 16.05
C ALA A 520 11.81 -1.40 16.01
N GLY A 521 12.38 -2.30 15.21
CA GLY A 521 13.78 -2.70 15.30
C GLY A 521 14.04 -3.52 16.57
N SER A 522 15.30 -3.78 16.83
CA SER A 522 15.75 -4.62 17.94
C SER A 522 15.57 -3.92 19.30
N SER A 523 16.63 -3.33 19.83
CA SER A 523 16.59 -2.52 21.05
C SER A 523 17.33 -1.23 20.79
N ALA A 524 16.89 -0.13 21.41
CA ALA A 524 17.62 1.13 21.33
C ALA A 524 19.10 0.93 21.70
N MET A 525 20.00 1.47 20.88
CA MET A 525 21.45 1.38 21.12
C MET A 525 21.84 2.15 22.38
N ASP A 526 21.22 3.32 22.60
CA ASP A 526 21.42 4.13 23.80
C ASP A 526 20.72 3.50 25.02
N VAL A 527 21.47 3.35 26.10
CA VAL A 527 21.00 2.81 27.39
C VAL A 527 19.89 3.69 27.97
N ARG A 528 19.98 5.01 27.85
CA ARG A 528 18.96 5.95 28.35
C ARG A 528 17.63 5.73 27.62
N ASP A 529 17.69 5.60 26.31
CA ASP A 529 16.50 5.37 25.47
C ASP A 529 15.85 4.02 25.80
N ARG A 530 16.66 2.98 26.04
CA ARG A 530 16.18 1.67 26.48
C ARG A 530 15.47 1.73 27.84
N LEU A 531 16.01 2.49 28.79
CA LEU A 531 15.37 2.70 30.11
C LEU A 531 14.06 3.49 30.00
N ARG A 532 13.90 4.35 29.00
CA ARG A 532 12.63 5.01 28.66
C ARG A 532 11.64 4.12 27.90
N GLY A 533 12.03 2.87 27.60
CA GLY A 533 11.21 1.92 26.86
C GLY A 533 11.06 2.26 25.37
N LEU A 534 12.00 3.04 24.80
CA LEU A 534 11.99 3.34 23.38
C LEU A 534 12.47 2.14 22.56
N SER A 535 11.82 1.89 21.43
CA SER A 535 12.33 0.97 20.43
C SER A 535 13.57 1.54 19.71
N GLU A 536 14.25 0.71 18.91
CA GLU A 536 15.37 1.17 18.08
C GLU A 536 14.93 2.27 17.11
N HIS A 537 13.81 2.07 16.41
CA HIS A 537 13.23 3.11 15.56
C HIS A 537 12.92 4.40 16.35
N GLU A 538 12.25 4.30 17.50
CA GLU A 538 11.89 5.48 18.29
C GLU A 538 13.12 6.25 18.78
N SER A 539 14.19 5.55 19.16
CA SER A 539 15.47 6.16 19.54
C SER A 539 16.07 6.99 18.40
N ILE A 540 16.10 6.43 17.18
CA ILE A 540 16.62 7.12 15.98
C ILE A 540 15.69 8.27 15.58
N CYS A 541 14.39 8.01 15.47
CA CYS A 541 13.40 9.00 15.05
C CYS A 541 13.29 10.16 16.05
N GLY A 542 13.36 9.87 17.35
CA GLY A 542 13.32 10.85 18.42
C GLY A 542 14.60 11.68 18.55
N SER A 543 15.71 11.26 17.96
CA SER A 543 16.96 12.04 17.92
C SER A 543 16.93 13.18 16.90
N ARG A 544 15.88 13.26 16.07
CA ARG A 544 15.61 14.43 15.22
C ARG A 544 15.34 15.65 16.09
N THR A 545 15.72 16.84 15.61
CA THR A 545 15.48 18.09 16.33
C THR A 545 14.30 18.85 15.75
N ALA A 546 13.58 19.54 16.63
CA ALA A 546 12.55 20.52 16.29
C ALA A 546 12.78 21.80 17.12
N PRO A 547 12.40 22.99 16.61
CA PRO A 547 12.47 24.21 17.39
C PRO A 547 11.46 24.15 18.55
N CYS A 548 11.89 24.52 19.75
CA CYS A 548 11.02 24.65 20.92
C CYS A 548 10.10 25.87 20.77
N ASP A 549 8.79 25.71 20.93
CA ASP A 549 7.81 26.81 20.79
C ASP A 549 8.05 27.96 21.79
N SER A 550 8.63 27.66 22.95
CA SER A 550 8.85 28.63 24.04
C SER A 550 10.13 29.45 23.88
N CYS A 551 11.18 28.91 23.24
CA CYS A 551 12.48 29.60 23.13
C CYS A 551 13.18 29.53 21.77
N GLY A 552 12.60 28.83 20.79
CA GLY A 552 13.15 28.67 19.45
C GLY A 552 14.40 27.80 19.36
N ARG A 553 14.91 27.23 20.46
CA ARG A 553 16.09 26.35 20.44
C ARG A 553 15.75 25.03 19.76
N SER A 554 16.63 24.55 18.88
CA SER A 554 16.52 23.21 18.31
C SER A 554 16.82 22.15 19.36
N VAL A 555 15.81 21.33 19.68
CA VAL A 555 15.88 20.30 20.73
C VAL A 555 15.45 18.98 20.14
N MET A 556 16.09 17.88 20.54
CA MET A 556 15.70 16.54 20.10
C MET A 556 14.28 16.23 20.56
N LEU A 557 13.46 15.64 19.68
CA LEU A 557 12.06 15.30 19.96
C LEU A 557 11.94 14.44 21.22
N LYS A 558 12.87 13.49 21.43
CA LYS A 558 12.90 12.59 22.59
C LYS A 558 13.28 13.26 23.91
N ASP A 559 13.80 14.48 23.87
CA ASP A 559 14.21 15.27 25.05
C ASP A 559 13.42 16.58 25.17
N MET A 560 12.39 16.78 24.33
CA MET A 560 11.56 18.00 24.35
C MET A 560 10.80 18.14 25.67
N ASP A 561 10.31 17.03 26.22
CA ASP A 561 9.66 16.97 27.54
C ASP A 561 10.60 17.46 28.65
N ILE A 562 11.84 16.98 28.66
CA ILE A 562 12.86 17.36 29.63
C ILE A 562 13.30 18.80 29.43
N HIS A 563 13.41 19.26 28.18
CA HIS A 563 13.71 20.65 27.89
C HIS A 563 12.62 21.58 28.42
N GLN A 564 11.35 21.26 28.22
CA GLN A 564 10.23 22.02 28.76
C GLN A 564 10.29 22.08 30.29
N VAL A 565 10.54 20.93 30.95
CA VAL A 565 10.69 20.86 32.41
C VAL A 565 11.89 21.67 32.91
N ALA A 566 13.07 21.47 32.34
CA ALA A 566 14.32 22.04 32.85
C ALA A 566 14.51 23.53 32.50
N VAL A 567 13.95 23.99 31.38
CA VAL A 567 14.18 25.36 30.87
C VAL A 567 12.96 26.26 31.05
N HIS A 568 11.75 25.71 31.01
CA HIS A 568 10.51 26.49 30.98
C HIS A 568 9.61 26.31 32.22
N GLN A 569 9.77 25.22 32.97
CA GLN A 569 9.02 25.04 34.22
C GLN A 569 9.65 25.91 35.31
N LYS A 570 9.07 27.09 35.52
CA LYS A 570 9.31 27.88 36.74
C LYS A 570 8.66 27.13 37.90
N GLY A 571 9.47 26.81 38.91
CA GLY A 571 9.01 26.22 40.17
C GLY A 571 8.03 27.09 40.93
#